data_AF-A0A6B3KYW7-F1
#
_entry.id   AF-A0A6B3KYW7-F1
#
_cell.length_a   1.000
_cell.length_b   1.000
_cell.length_c   1.000
_cell.angle_alpha   90.00
_cell.angle_beta   90.00
_cell.angle_gamma   90.00
#
_symmetry.space_group_name_H-M   'P 1'
#
loop_
_entity.id
_entity.type
_entity.pdbx_description
1 polymer ?
#
loop_
_entity_poly.entity_id
_entity_poly.type
_entity_poly.pdbx_seq_one_letter_code
_entity_poly.pdbx_strand_id
1 'polypeptide(L)'
;MQPERPLKKVSKVTKNKIIDINTGEIQEEEEIINAYIDKEPDYVKIYLKDIVALNDLPKGLDRVINVLLKVMSYDNMIILNSFIKKQMAQELGYKTVQVLNNNINKLVNAEILFRKGTGTYQVNARYFGRGHWHDIQEIRLQQVYSTKGRELKTEITYKNDEPSQN
;
A
#
# COMPACT_ATOMS: atom_id res chain seq x y z
N MET A 1 -10.00 8.72 -43.03
CA MET A 1 -10.76 8.17 -41.89
C MET A 1 -10.05 6.92 -41.39
N GLN A 2 -9.34 7.02 -40.27
CA GLN A 2 -8.86 5.86 -39.51
C GLN A 2 -9.62 5.85 -38.17
N PRO A 3 -10.12 4.70 -37.68
CA PRO A 3 -10.94 4.64 -36.48
C PRO A 3 -10.10 4.82 -35.22
N GLU A 4 -10.60 5.67 -34.32
CA GLU A 4 -10.02 5.92 -32.99
C GLU A 4 -9.99 4.66 -32.13
N ARG A 5 -8.87 4.44 -31.44
CA ARG A 5 -8.72 3.38 -30.44
C ARG A 5 -9.50 3.77 -29.18
N PRO A 6 -10.26 2.86 -28.55
CA PRO A 6 -11.02 3.20 -27.34
C PRO A 6 -10.07 3.48 -26.16
N LEU A 7 -10.19 4.69 -25.62
CA LEU A 7 -9.48 5.17 -24.43
C LEU A 7 -9.86 4.32 -23.20
N LYS A 8 -8.83 3.84 -22.49
CA LYS A 8 -8.96 3.12 -21.22
C LYS A 8 -9.71 4.00 -20.20
N LYS A 9 -10.65 3.37 -19.47
CA LYS A 9 -11.44 3.90 -18.34
C LYS A 9 -10.73 5.01 -17.56
N VAL A 10 -11.24 6.23 -17.70
CA VAL A 10 -10.86 7.40 -16.89
C VAL A 10 -11.58 7.30 -15.54
N SER A 11 -10.82 7.29 -14.45
CA SER A 11 -11.34 7.26 -13.08
C SER A 11 -11.22 8.67 -12.49
N LYS A 12 -12.27 9.48 -12.72
CA LYS A 12 -12.49 10.83 -12.12
C LYS A 12 -11.58 11.96 -12.62
N VAL A 13 -12.22 13.01 -13.12
CA VAL A 13 -11.62 14.29 -13.54
C VAL A 13 -12.05 15.34 -12.52
N THR A 14 -11.12 16.00 -11.86
CA THR A 14 -11.41 17.16 -10.99
C THR A 14 -10.88 18.41 -11.67
N LYS A 15 -11.77 19.30 -12.11
CA LYS A 15 -11.41 20.62 -12.63
C LYS A 15 -11.58 21.64 -11.51
N ASN A 16 -10.48 22.19 -10.98
CA ASN A 16 -10.56 23.36 -10.11
C ASN A 16 -10.48 24.60 -11.00
N LYS A 17 -11.56 25.39 -11.02
CA LYS A 17 -11.66 26.63 -11.77
C LYS A 17 -11.60 27.78 -10.76
N ILE A 18 -10.46 28.48 -10.68
CA ILE A 18 -10.38 29.75 -9.95
C ILE A 18 -10.65 30.84 -10.98
N ILE A 19 -11.72 31.61 -10.77
CA ILE A 19 -12.14 32.69 -11.68
C ILE A 19 -11.83 34.01 -10.97
N ASP A 20 -10.95 34.82 -11.55
CA ASP A 20 -10.79 36.21 -11.15
C ASP A 20 -11.90 37.06 -11.80
N ILE A 21 -12.60 37.85 -10.99
CA ILE A 21 -13.94 38.37 -11.29
C ILE A 21 -13.89 39.64 -12.16
N ASN A 22 -12.69 40.19 -12.44
CA ASN A 22 -12.58 41.52 -13.07
C ASN A 22 -12.12 41.55 -14.54
N THR A 23 -11.42 40.55 -15.07
CA THR A 23 -10.81 40.66 -16.42
C THR A 23 -11.14 39.53 -17.39
N GLY A 24 -11.78 38.44 -16.94
CA GLY A 24 -12.23 37.38 -17.84
C GLY A 24 -11.14 36.62 -18.60
N GLU A 25 -9.86 36.82 -18.27
CA GLU A 25 -8.75 36.07 -18.86
C GLU A 25 -8.42 34.82 -18.03
N ILE A 26 -8.24 33.69 -18.73
CA ILE A 26 -7.87 32.39 -18.15
C ILE A 26 -6.36 32.41 -17.93
N GLN A 27 -5.91 32.58 -16.69
CA GLN A 27 -4.51 32.38 -16.33
C GLN A 27 -4.31 30.92 -15.88
N GLU A 28 -3.59 30.19 -16.73
CA GLU A 28 -3.08 28.82 -16.57
C GLU A 28 -4.10 27.68 -16.41
N GLU A 29 -4.04 26.76 -17.36
CA GLU A 29 -4.70 25.45 -17.32
C GLU A 29 -3.65 24.40 -16.95
N GLU A 30 -3.56 24.06 -15.66
CA GLU A 30 -2.74 22.93 -15.22
C GLU A 30 -3.54 21.64 -15.35
N GLU A 31 -3.32 20.91 -16.45
CA GLU A 31 -3.91 19.59 -16.68
C GLU A 31 -3.13 18.52 -15.91
N ILE A 32 -3.43 18.38 -14.61
CA ILE A 32 -2.87 17.28 -13.81
C ILE A 32 -3.62 15.99 -14.16
N ILE A 33 -3.10 15.26 -15.14
CA ILE A 33 -3.50 13.88 -15.42
C ILE A 33 -2.98 13.03 -14.27
N ASN A 34 -3.79 12.88 -13.21
CA ASN A 34 -3.57 11.95 -12.11
C ASN A 34 -3.78 10.51 -12.58
N ALA A 35 -2.95 10.05 -13.51
CA ALA A 35 -2.62 8.64 -13.61
C ALA A 35 -1.74 8.36 -12.40
N TYR A 36 -2.34 7.98 -11.27
CA TYR A 36 -1.65 7.48 -10.08
C TYR A 36 -0.82 6.25 -10.45
N ILE A 37 0.33 6.46 -11.07
CA ILE A 37 1.47 5.59 -10.90
C ILE A 37 2.08 6.10 -9.61
N ASP A 38 1.47 5.69 -8.49
CA ASP A 38 2.09 5.75 -7.18
C ASP A 38 3.35 4.91 -7.28
N LYS A 39 4.45 5.55 -7.70
CA LYS A 39 5.77 4.97 -7.57
C LYS A 39 6.01 4.99 -6.07
N GLU A 40 5.63 3.88 -5.45
CA GLU A 40 5.87 3.59 -4.05
C GLU A 40 7.27 4.10 -3.67
N PRO A 41 7.38 5.04 -2.71
CA PRO A 41 8.64 5.65 -2.37
C PRO A 41 9.71 4.60 -2.06
N ASP A 42 10.96 4.86 -2.45
CA ASP A 42 12.02 3.84 -2.38
C ASP A 42 12.24 3.32 -0.94
N TYR A 43 11.96 4.15 0.08
CA TYR A 43 12.03 3.74 1.50
C TYR A 43 11.09 2.60 1.85
N VAL A 44 9.93 2.50 1.20
CA VAL A 44 8.98 1.43 1.49
C VAL A 44 9.54 0.08 1.08
N LYS A 45 10.17 -0.01 -0.09
CA LYS A 45 10.74 -1.28 -0.56
C LYS A 45 11.83 -1.78 0.38
N ILE A 46 12.63 -0.85 0.93
CA ILE A 46 13.65 -1.16 1.94
C ILE A 46 12.96 -1.65 3.21
N TYR A 47 11.94 -0.91 3.67
CA TYR A 47 11.15 -1.28 4.84
C TYR A 47 10.54 -2.68 4.77
N LEU A 48 9.87 -3.03 3.67
CA LEU A 48 9.27 -4.36 3.50
C LEU A 48 10.33 -5.47 3.45
N LYS A 49 11.50 -5.20 2.85
CA LYS A 49 12.62 -6.13 2.88
C LYS A 49 13.16 -6.32 4.30
N ASP A 50 13.22 -5.25 5.09
CA ASP A 50 13.66 -5.32 6.48
C ASP A 50 12.68 -6.14 7.33
N ILE A 51 11.36 -5.97 7.16
CA ILE A 51 10.38 -6.84 7.85
C ILE A 51 10.66 -8.32 7.53
N VAL A 52 10.87 -8.65 6.25
CA VAL A 52 11.12 -10.04 5.82
C VAL A 52 12.42 -10.56 6.41
N ALA A 53 13.50 -9.78 6.33
CA ALA A 53 14.81 -10.16 6.86
C ALA A 53 14.79 -10.31 8.39
N LEU A 54 14.13 -9.39 9.09
CA LEU A 54 14.06 -9.41 10.54
C LEU A 54 13.23 -10.59 11.04
N ASN A 55 12.12 -10.95 10.40
CA ASN A 55 11.27 -12.06 10.82
C ASN A 55 11.71 -13.42 10.26
N ASP A 56 12.96 -13.55 9.78
CA ASP A 56 13.53 -14.77 9.20
C ASP A 56 12.62 -15.40 8.12
N LEU A 57 11.94 -14.54 7.36
CA LEU A 57 10.99 -14.96 6.34
C LEU A 57 11.68 -15.30 5.02
N PRO A 58 11.11 -16.22 4.21
CA PRO A 58 11.68 -16.53 2.90
C PRO A 58 11.76 -15.31 1.99
N LYS A 59 12.83 -15.23 1.21
CA LYS A 59 13.04 -14.14 0.24
C LYS A 59 11.87 -14.06 -0.75
N GLY A 60 11.46 -12.83 -1.09
CA GLY A 60 10.37 -12.56 -2.02
C GLY A 60 8.98 -12.42 -1.39
N LEU A 61 8.84 -12.64 -0.08
CA LEU A 61 7.59 -12.35 0.64
C LEU A 61 7.28 -10.85 0.71
N ASP A 62 8.28 -9.99 0.57
CA ASP A 62 8.15 -8.52 0.49
C ASP A 62 7.20 -8.11 -0.65
N ARG A 63 7.29 -8.80 -1.80
CA ARG A 63 6.40 -8.59 -2.94
C ARG A 63 4.96 -9.00 -2.63
N VAL A 64 4.78 -10.09 -1.86
CA VAL A 64 3.46 -10.55 -1.43
C VAL A 64 2.85 -9.54 -0.46
N ILE A 65 3.62 -9.06 0.51
CA ILE A 65 3.18 -8.04 1.46
C ILE A 65 2.76 -6.77 0.71
N ASN A 66 3.57 -6.29 -0.24
CA ASN A 66 3.25 -5.11 -1.06
C ASN A 66 1.88 -5.25 -1.74
N VAL A 67 1.65 -6.34 -2.48
CA VAL A 67 0.36 -6.56 -3.18
C VAL A 67 -0.82 -6.67 -2.21
N LEU A 68 -0.61 -7.21 -1.01
CA LEU A 68 -1.64 -7.26 0.03
C LEU A 68 -1.96 -5.85 0.60
N LEU A 69 -0.95 -5.01 0.80
CA LEU A 69 -1.13 -3.65 1.31
C LEU A 69 -1.91 -2.76 0.33
N LYS A 70 -1.80 -2.99 -0.98
CA LYS A 70 -2.57 -2.25 -2.00
C LYS A 70 -4.08 -2.41 -1.86
N VAL A 71 -4.56 -3.51 -1.28
CA VAL A 71 -5.99 -3.79 -1.09
C VAL A 71 -6.43 -3.67 0.37
N MET A 72 -5.54 -3.17 1.23
CA MET A 72 -5.81 -2.99 2.65
C MET A 72 -6.80 -1.84 2.87
N SER A 73 -7.80 -2.05 3.70
CA SER A 73 -8.72 -1.01 4.15
C SER A 73 -8.07 -0.12 5.22
N TYR A 74 -8.68 1.04 5.49
CA TYR A 74 -8.24 1.97 6.53
C TYR A 74 -8.14 1.33 7.93
N ASP A 75 -9.00 0.36 8.22
CA ASP A 75 -9.03 -0.40 9.48
C ASP A 75 -8.00 -1.55 9.53
N ASN A 76 -6.97 -1.52 8.68
CA ASN A 76 -5.93 -2.55 8.60
C ASN A 76 -6.44 -3.94 8.20
N MET A 77 -7.58 -4.01 7.52
CA MET A 77 -8.21 -5.26 7.11
C MET A 77 -7.94 -5.55 5.63
N ILE A 78 -7.69 -6.81 5.32
CA ILE A 78 -7.47 -7.31 3.97
C ILE A 78 -8.51 -8.41 3.69
N ILE A 79 -9.34 -8.18 2.69
CA ILE A 79 -10.41 -9.10 2.28
C ILE A 79 -10.06 -9.68 0.91
N LEU A 80 -9.81 -10.98 0.87
CA LEU A 80 -9.34 -11.72 -0.31
C LEU A 80 -10.41 -12.72 -0.76
N ASN A 81 -11.29 -12.27 -1.66
CA ASN A 81 -12.17 -13.17 -2.39
C ASN A 81 -11.40 -13.96 -3.48
N SER A 82 -12.05 -14.94 -4.10
CA SER A 82 -11.44 -15.81 -5.10
C SER A 82 -10.92 -15.05 -6.33
N PHE A 83 -11.59 -13.97 -6.73
CA PHE A 83 -11.22 -13.13 -7.86
C PHE A 83 -9.95 -12.32 -7.56
N ILE A 84 -9.92 -11.63 -6.42
CA ILE A 84 -8.76 -10.83 -5.96
C ILE A 84 -7.51 -11.72 -5.87
N LYS A 85 -7.63 -12.92 -5.27
CA LYS A 85 -6.51 -13.86 -5.17
C LYS A 85 -5.96 -14.28 -6.54
N LYS A 86 -6.82 -14.45 -7.55
CA LYS A 86 -6.38 -14.76 -8.92
C LYS A 86 -5.61 -13.60 -9.54
N GLN A 87 -6.09 -12.37 -9.39
CA GLN A 87 -5.39 -11.18 -9.90
C GLN A 87 -4.02 -11.01 -9.23
N MET A 88 -3.96 -11.14 -7.91
CA MET A 88 -2.69 -11.06 -7.16
C MET A 88 -1.68 -12.13 -7.59
N ALA A 89 -2.14 -13.37 -7.77
CA ALA A 89 -1.28 -14.45 -8.23
C ALA A 89 -0.71 -14.16 -9.63
N GLN A 90 -1.50 -13.57 -10.53
CA GLN A 90 -1.03 -13.14 -11.86
C GLN A 90 -0.02 -12.00 -11.78
N GLU A 91 -0.27 -10.97 -10.96
CA GLU A 91 0.66 -9.85 -10.75
C GLU A 91 2.02 -10.32 -10.21
N LEU A 92 2.00 -11.31 -9.31
CA LEU A 92 3.21 -11.90 -8.73
C LEU A 92 3.91 -12.92 -9.64
N GLY A 93 3.29 -13.27 -10.78
CA GLY A 93 3.81 -14.27 -11.72
C GLY A 93 3.70 -15.71 -11.20
N TYR A 94 2.78 -15.99 -10.29
CA TYR A 94 2.55 -17.33 -9.76
C TYR A 94 1.68 -18.17 -10.69
N LYS A 95 2.07 -19.43 -10.88
CA LYS A 95 1.33 -20.40 -11.71
C LYS A 95 -0.03 -20.77 -11.11
N THR A 96 -0.16 -20.75 -9.79
CA THR A 96 -1.40 -21.13 -9.10
C THR A 96 -1.67 -20.23 -7.90
N VAL A 97 -2.95 -20.09 -7.55
CA VAL A 97 -3.40 -19.37 -6.35
C VAL A 97 -2.94 -20.07 -5.05
N GLN A 98 -2.65 -21.37 -5.11
CA GLN A 98 -2.15 -22.11 -3.96
C GLN A 98 -0.80 -21.58 -3.46
N VAL A 99 0.08 -21.13 -4.36
CA VAL A 99 1.37 -20.51 -3.99
C VAL A 99 1.13 -19.24 -3.17
N LEU A 100 0.18 -18.41 -3.58
CA LEU A 100 -0.22 -17.22 -2.84
C LEU A 100 -0.78 -17.59 -1.45
N ASN A 101 -1.69 -18.56 -1.37
CA ASN A 101 -2.24 -19.01 -0.08
C ASN A 101 -1.13 -19.52 0.87
N ASN A 102 -0.16 -20.28 0.36
CA ASN A 102 0.97 -20.76 1.15
C ASN A 102 1.83 -19.61 1.68
N ASN A 103 2.09 -18.59 0.86
CA ASN A 103 2.83 -17.40 1.31
C ASN A 103 2.05 -16.58 2.34
N ILE A 104 0.73 -16.43 2.17
CA ILE A 104 -0.13 -15.79 3.19
C ILE A 104 -0.06 -16.56 4.51
N ASN A 105 -0.09 -17.90 4.47
CA ASN A 105 0.02 -18.70 5.70
C ASN A 105 1.38 -18.51 6.40
N LYS A 106 2.47 -18.32 5.65
CA LYS A 106 3.78 -17.97 6.26
C LYS A 106 3.73 -16.62 6.97
N LEU A 107 3.07 -15.62 6.36
CA LEU A 107 2.87 -14.30 6.99
C LEU A 107 1.99 -14.38 8.23
N VAL A 108 1.01 -15.29 8.25
CA VAL A 108 0.19 -15.56 9.44
C VAL A 108 1.01 -16.21 10.55
N ASN A 109 1.83 -17.22 10.22
CA ASN A 109 2.68 -17.90 11.20
C ASN A 109 3.75 -16.98 11.79
N ALA A 110 4.19 -15.97 11.04
CA ALA A 110 5.12 -14.94 11.52
C ALA A 110 4.43 -13.75 12.21
N GLU A 111 3.13 -13.86 12.50
CA GLU A 111 2.33 -12.82 13.16
C GLU A 111 2.36 -11.45 12.44
N ILE A 112 2.66 -11.43 11.15
CA ILE A 112 2.54 -10.23 10.30
C ILE A 112 1.08 -10.01 9.92
N LEU A 113 0.33 -11.10 9.76
CA LEU A 113 -1.10 -11.10 9.50
C LEU A 113 -1.83 -11.93 10.56
N PHE A 114 -3.00 -11.47 10.98
CA PHE A 114 -3.90 -12.23 11.83
C PHE A 114 -5.13 -12.65 11.04
N ARG A 115 -5.42 -13.95 10.96
CA ARG A 115 -6.63 -14.44 10.32
C ARG A 115 -7.85 -14.06 11.18
N LYS A 116 -8.81 -13.34 10.59
CA LYS A 116 -10.08 -12.97 11.25
C LYS A 116 -11.28 -13.74 10.73
N GLY A 117 -11.17 -14.32 9.53
CA GLY A 117 -12.21 -15.14 8.93
C GLY A 117 -11.77 -15.76 7.61
N THR A 118 -12.73 -16.34 6.88
CA THR A 118 -12.46 -16.95 5.57
C THR A 118 -12.09 -15.87 4.55
N GLY A 119 -10.82 -15.87 4.14
CA GLY A 119 -10.29 -14.88 3.20
C GLY A 119 -10.08 -13.50 3.82
N THR A 120 -10.29 -13.34 5.13
CA THR A 120 -10.18 -12.06 5.83
C THR A 120 -9.03 -12.08 6.82
N TYR A 121 -8.15 -11.11 6.68
CA TYR A 121 -6.94 -10.96 7.50
C TYR A 121 -6.84 -9.53 8.03
N GLN A 122 -6.21 -9.36 9.17
CA GLN A 122 -5.84 -8.07 9.73
C GLN A 122 -4.32 -7.95 9.71
N VAL A 123 -3.77 -6.84 9.23
CA VAL A 123 -2.32 -6.62 9.35
C VAL A 123 -1.95 -6.31 10.79
N ASN A 124 -0.77 -6.76 11.20
CA ASN A 124 -0.28 -6.45 12.53
C ASN A 124 0.15 -4.98 12.62
N ALA A 125 -0.57 -4.20 13.44
CA ALA A 125 -0.36 -2.77 13.62
C ALA A 125 1.05 -2.42 14.13
N ARG A 126 1.74 -3.36 14.78
CA ARG A 126 3.15 -3.22 15.19
C ARG A 126 4.06 -2.91 14.01
N TYR A 127 3.72 -3.39 12.82
CA TYR A 127 4.51 -3.19 11.61
C TYR A 127 3.92 -2.09 10.71
N PHE A 128 2.61 -1.98 10.55
CA PHE A 128 2.06 -1.17 9.44
C PHE A 128 1.34 0.13 9.87
N GLY A 129 1.25 0.43 11.17
CA GLY A 129 0.46 1.58 11.65
C GLY A 129 -1.01 1.43 11.28
N ARG A 130 -1.78 2.51 11.22
CA ARG A 130 -3.19 2.53 10.74
C ARG A 130 -3.31 3.30 9.43
N GLY A 131 -4.42 3.13 8.70
CA GLY A 131 -4.73 3.97 7.54
C GLY A 131 -4.14 3.49 6.22
N HIS A 132 -4.31 4.28 5.17
CA HIS A 132 -3.92 3.89 3.82
C HIS A 132 -2.43 4.09 3.57
N TRP A 133 -1.85 3.14 2.85
CA TRP A 133 -0.42 3.13 2.53
C TRP A 133 0.05 4.37 1.76
N HIS A 134 -0.82 4.97 0.94
CA HIS A 134 -0.53 6.19 0.17
C HIS A 134 -0.42 7.45 1.03
N ASP A 135 -0.94 7.42 2.25
CA ASP A 135 -0.92 8.54 3.19
C ASP A 135 0.38 8.56 4.00
N ILE A 136 1.24 7.56 3.87
CA ILE A 136 2.50 7.46 4.62
C ILE A 136 3.53 8.42 4.02
N GLN A 137 4.11 9.25 4.88
CA GLN A 137 5.19 10.18 4.57
C GLN A 137 6.55 9.65 5.03
N GLU A 138 6.60 9.01 6.21
CA GLU A 138 7.84 8.51 6.79
C GLU A 138 7.58 7.21 7.59
N ILE A 139 8.54 6.28 7.57
CA ILE A 139 8.54 5.07 8.37
C ILE A 139 9.88 4.98 9.11
N ARG A 140 9.85 4.93 10.44
CA ARG A 140 11.00 4.64 11.29
C ARG A 140 10.87 3.24 11.88
N LEU A 141 11.90 2.43 11.70
CA LEU A 141 11.99 1.10 12.26
C LEU A 141 13.10 1.09 13.32
N GLN A 142 12.74 0.76 14.56
CA GLN A 142 13.67 0.65 15.68
C GLN A 142 13.73 -0.80 16.16
N GLN A 143 14.94 -1.33 16.23
CA GLN A 143 15.21 -2.66 16.77
C GLN A 143 15.96 -2.52 18.09
N VAL A 144 15.37 -3.06 19.15
CA VAL A 144 15.93 -3.02 20.50
C VAL A 144 16.37 -4.43 20.89
N TYR A 145 17.64 -4.57 21.25
CA TYR A 145 18.18 -5.81 21.80
C TYR A 145 18.21 -5.71 23.32
N SER A 146 17.60 -6.65 24.01
CA SER A 146 17.60 -6.74 25.47
C SER A 146 17.99 -8.15 25.92
N THR A 147 18.30 -8.31 27.20
CA THR A 147 18.55 -9.61 27.82
C THR A 147 17.34 -10.56 27.73
N LYS A 148 16.13 -10.03 27.47
CA LYS A 148 14.89 -10.80 27.28
C LYS A 148 14.64 -11.18 25.81
N GLY A 149 15.51 -10.77 24.90
CA GLY A 149 15.38 -10.99 23.47
C GLY A 149 15.25 -9.69 22.68
N ARG A 150 14.75 -9.81 21.46
CA ARG A 150 14.73 -8.76 20.44
C ARG A 150 13.33 -8.17 20.31
N GLU A 151 13.23 -6.85 20.39
CA GLU A 151 11.97 -6.12 20.23
C GLU A 151 12.04 -5.23 18.99
N LEU A 152 10.97 -5.22 18.18
CA LEU A 152 10.79 -4.31 17.07
C LEU A 152 9.74 -3.25 17.40
N LYS A 153 10.04 -2.00 17.09
CA LYS A 153 9.12 -0.86 17.19
C LYS A 153 9.08 -0.14 15.84
N THR A 154 7.90 0.20 15.37
CA THR A 154 7.72 0.96 14.14
C THR A 154 6.94 2.23 14.44
N GLU A 155 7.46 3.36 13.96
CA GLU A 155 6.79 4.66 13.99
C GLU A 155 6.49 5.08 12.55
N ILE A 156 5.29 5.56 12.29
CA ILE A 156 4.83 5.96 10.95
C ILE A 156 4.26 7.36 11.05
N THR A 157 4.67 8.24 10.13
CA THR A 157 4.16 9.61 10.00
C THR A 157 3.32 9.71 8.74
N TYR A 158 2.14 10.33 8.85
CA TYR A 158 1.21 10.48 7.74
C TYR A 158 1.23 11.91 7.20
N LYS A 159 0.93 12.07 5.91
CA LYS A 159 0.91 13.36 5.21
C LYS A 159 -0.05 14.39 5.81
N ASN A 160 -1.08 13.93 6.51
CA ASN A 160 -2.09 14.80 7.12
C ASN A 160 -1.72 15.25 8.56
N ASP A 161 -0.56 14.83 9.07
CA ASP A 161 -0.05 15.23 10.39
C ASP A 161 0.82 16.52 10.33
N GLU A 162 0.58 17.40 9.36
CA GLU A 162 1.07 18.77 9.50
C GLU A 162 0.28 19.43 10.64
N PRO A 163 0.93 19.85 11.75
CA PRO A 163 0.24 20.60 12.77
C PRO A 163 -0.27 21.87 12.10
N SER A 164 -1.58 22.06 12.13
CA SER A 164 -2.21 23.34 11.82
C SER A 164 -1.47 24.40 12.65
N GLN A 165 -0.62 25.18 12.00
CA GLN A 165 0.03 26.30 12.65
C GLN A 165 -1.09 27.29 12.97
N ASN A 166 -1.44 27.37 14.25
CA ASN A 166 -2.30 28.40 14.83
C ASN A 166 -1.67 29.78 14.66
#